data_AF-A0A2A2L5K1-F1
#
_entry.id   AF-A0A2A2L5K1-F1
#
_cell.length_a   1.000
_cell.length_b   1.000
_cell.length_c   1.000
_cell.angle_alpha   90.00
_cell.angle_beta   90.00
_cell.angle_gamma   90.00
#
_symmetry.space_group_name_H-M   'P 1'
#
loop_
_entity.id
_entity.type
_entity.pdbx_description
1 polymer ?
#
loop_
_entity_poly.entity_id
_entity_poly.type
_entity_poly.pdbx_seq_one_letter_code
_entity_poly.pdbx_strand_id
1 'polypeptide(L)'
;MILDVLPSELMKEVMLDLSTVDIIQTVKCTRRLYHFAKADKALRRRLRNRIFNFCLRLGKNKVFADCGEPILCLYLDANFRETRGAMTRWRISSFIFWFEGGCKCGYGLTPKIEPGLLDHPSFLYDRHLLEAFDTGSRLIINNGSLDDAIINCGKLFNILMKFCVVRRLELVLYNSDDHKWDKMNAFFNANPPDLRIQPYVSIDSAINLDDFLTGSIFSNGLAEIRLYDKFGPVLLAPYHEVFRRNFYEVEHDEECFFEIAINRSFLIKNFLTLVPKEAYRLHPKRSGIMNMDFDEPQIMTWAEMTDRFGGRWALMGMVVRYGCEMENDFLRICSMKYFTKHKLIKLYNKFDSDQSDSD
;
A
#
# COMPACT_ATOMS: atom_id res chain seq x y z
N MET A 1 22.90 1.20 -27.88
CA MET A 1 22.18 0.26 -26.98
C MET A 1 22.05 -1.07 -27.72
N ILE A 2 22.44 -2.21 -27.13
CA ILE A 2 22.53 -3.51 -27.84
C ILE A 2 21.17 -3.93 -28.45
N LEU A 3 20.05 -3.64 -27.77
CA LEU A 3 18.71 -3.94 -28.30
C LEU A 3 18.40 -3.26 -29.64
N ASP A 4 19.02 -2.11 -29.92
CA ASP A 4 18.74 -1.31 -31.12
C ASP A 4 19.42 -1.86 -32.38
N VAL A 5 20.22 -2.93 -32.28
CA VAL A 5 20.81 -3.63 -33.43
C VAL A 5 20.24 -5.03 -33.63
N LEU A 6 19.39 -5.51 -32.71
CA LEU A 6 18.79 -6.83 -32.81
C LEU A 6 17.69 -6.88 -33.88
N PRO A 7 17.46 -8.07 -34.49
CA PRO A 7 16.23 -8.37 -35.22
C PRO A 7 14.98 -8.10 -34.37
N SER A 8 13.87 -7.77 -35.03
CA SER A 8 12.61 -7.41 -34.37
C SER A 8 12.08 -8.52 -33.45
N GLU A 9 12.28 -9.78 -33.83
CA GLU A 9 11.85 -10.97 -33.11
C GLU A 9 12.59 -11.10 -31.77
N LEU A 10 13.92 -11.00 -31.82
CA LEU A 10 14.76 -11.06 -30.61
C LEU A 10 14.56 -9.83 -29.72
N MET A 11 14.38 -8.65 -30.33
CA MET A 11 14.07 -7.43 -29.58
C MET A 11 12.72 -7.58 -28.85
N LYS A 12 11.71 -8.18 -29.48
CA LYS A 12 10.43 -8.48 -28.84
C LYS A 12 10.59 -9.42 -27.64
N GLU A 13 11.28 -10.53 -27.84
CA GLU A 13 11.48 -11.56 -26.82
C GLU A 13 12.16 -10.96 -25.59
N VAL A 14 13.29 -10.27 -25.79
CA VAL A 14 14.01 -9.62 -24.68
C VAL A 14 13.14 -8.58 -23.99
N MET A 15 12.42 -7.74 -24.74
CA MET A 15 11.55 -6.72 -24.15
C MET A 15 10.36 -7.33 -23.40
N LEU A 16 9.83 -8.46 -23.82
CA LEU A 16 8.74 -9.14 -23.11
C LEU A 16 9.21 -9.87 -21.84
N ASP A 17 10.50 -10.08 -21.66
CA ASP A 17 11.04 -10.64 -20.41
C ASP A 17 11.31 -9.59 -19.33
N LEU A 18 11.52 -8.33 -19.72
CA LEU A 18 11.72 -7.19 -18.82
C LEU A 18 10.48 -6.88 -17.97
N SER A 19 10.65 -6.20 -16.83
CA SER A 19 9.53 -5.63 -16.07
C SER A 19 8.84 -4.52 -16.86
N THR A 20 7.57 -4.22 -16.60
CA THR A 20 6.86 -3.15 -17.31
C THR A 20 7.54 -1.78 -17.13
N VAL A 21 8.11 -1.52 -15.94
CA VAL A 21 8.87 -0.28 -15.69
C VAL A 21 10.13 -0.23 -16.54
N ASP A 22 10.87 -1.34 -16.64
CA ASP A 22 12.10 -1.39 -17.44
C ASP A 22 11.80 -1.30 -18.93
N ILE A 23 10.68 -1.87 -19.40
CA ILE A 23 10.21 -1.65 -20.78
C ILE A 23 9.96 -0.15 -21.01
N ILE A 24 9.25 0.52 -20.10
CA ILE A 24 8.96 1.97 -20.22
C ILE A 24 10.26 2.78 -20.29
N GLN A 25 11.24 2.47 -19.45
CA GLN A 25 12.54 3.14 -19.47
C GLN A 25 13.30 2.84 -20.76
N THR A 26 13.35 1.58 -21.18
CA THR A 26 14.04 1.11 -22.38
C THR A 26 13.49 1.73 -23.65
N VAL A 27 12.16 1.80 -23.82
CA VAL A 27 11.55 2.38 -25.03
C VAL A 27 11.75 3.88 -25.13
N LYS A 28 12.06 4.57 -24.03
CA LYS A 28 12.40 5.99 -24.03
C LYS A 28 13.83 6.27 -24.50
N CYS A 29 14.71 5.26 -24.53
CA CYS A 29 16.11 5.44 -24.88
C CYS A 29 16.33 5.80 -26.37
N THR A 30 15.57 5.22 -27.30
CA THR A 30 15.70 5.51 -28.75
C THR A 30 14.35 5.62 -29.45
N ARG A 31 14.30 6.40 -30.54
CA ARG A 31 13.09 6.51 -31.37
C ARG A 31 12.68 5.18 -31.98
N ARG A 32 13.64 4.36 -32.41
CA ARG A 32 13.36 3.04 -33.00
C ARG A 32 12.64 2.12 -32.02
N LEU A 33 13.10 2.03 -30.77
CA LEU A 33 12.47 1.21 -29.73
C LEU A 33 11.07 1.71 -29.38
N TYR A 34 10.89 3.04 -29.29
CA TYR A 34 9.58 3.64 -29.09
C TYR A 34 8.61 3.24 -30.22
N HIS A 35 9.02 3.40 -31.48
CA HIS A 35 8.17 3.04 -32.62
C HIS A 35 7.91 1.54 -32.71
N PHE A 36 8.91 0.71 -32.38
CA PHE A 36 8.77 -0.73 -32.33
C PHE A 36 7.74 -1.18 -31.28
N ALA A 37 7.88 -0.72 -30.04
CA ALA A 37 6.95 -1.05 -28.95
C ALA A 37 5.54 -0.50 -29.23
N LYS A 38 5.45 0.66 -29.89
CA LYS A 38 4.18 1.21 -30.35
C LYS A 38 3.58 0.34 -31.44
N ALA A 39 4.35 -0.23 -32.36
CA ALA A 39 3.85 -1.05 -33.46
C ALA A 39 3.44 -2.47 -33.01
N ASP A 40 4.23 -3.12 -32.14
CA ASP A 40 3.97 -4.48 -31.68
C ASP A 40 2.74 -4.55 -30.76
N LYS A 41 1.87 -5.54 -31.01
CA LYS A 41 0.58 -5.68 -30.31
C LYS A 41 0.76 -6.12 -28.85
N ALA A 42 1.74 -6.97 -28.54
CA ALA A 42 1.96 -7.48 -27.19
C ALA A 42 2.59 -6.39 -26.31
N LEU A 43 3.64 -5.74 -26.80
CA LEU A 43 4.27 -4.61 -26.10
C LEU A 43 3.31 -3.44 -25.93
N ARG A 44 2.53 -3.09 -26.95
CA ARG A 44 1.49 -2.04 -26.83
C ARG A 44 0.45 -2.37 -25.77
N ARG A 45 0.02 -3.64 -25.66
CA ARG A 45 -0.93 -4.09 -24.64
C ARG A 45 -0.33 -3.96 -23.24
N ARG A 46 0.92 -4.38 -23.07
CA ARG A 46 1.65 -4.30 -21.79
C ARG A 46 1.94 -2.87 -21.36
N LEU A 47 2.26 -1.99 -22.30
CA LEU A 47 2.49 -0.57 -22.09
C LEU A 47 1.22 0.28 -22.05
N ARG A 48 0.03 -0.33 -22.15
CA ARG A 48 -1.22 0.38 -22.01
C ARG A 48 -1.26 0.90 -20.58
N ASN A 49 -0.97 2.19 -20.41
CA ASN A 49 -0.80 2.91 -19.14
C ASN A 49 -1.88 2.54 -18.11
N ARG A 50 -1.64 1.48 -17.34
CA ARG A 50 -2.46 1.10 -16.19
C ARG A 50 -1.61 1.36 -14.98
N ILE A 51 -1.94 2.45 -14.31
CA ILE A 51 -1.38 2.79 -13.02
C ILE A 51 -2.26 2.11 -11.99
N PHE A 52 -1.65 1.24 -11.19
CA PHE A 52 -2.35 0.44 -10.19
C PHE A 52 -2.09 0.97 -8.78
N ASN A 53 -3.12 0.88 -7.95
CA ASN A 53 -3.03 0.91 -6.50
C ASN A 53 -3.36 -0.50 -6.00
N PHE A 54 -2.41 -1.17 -5.36
CA PHE A 54 -2.63 -2.48 -4.76
C PHE A 54 -2.96 -2.35 -3.27
N CYS A 55 -3.83 -3.22 -2.77
CA CYS A 55 -4.14 -3.36 -1.35
C CYS A 55 -4.06 -4.85 -0.99
N LEU A 56 -3.06 -5.26 -0.23
CA LEU A 56 -2.91 -6.61 0.30
C LEU A 56 -3.54 -6.69 1.70
N ARG A 57 -4.48 -7.62 1.91
CA ARG A 57 -5.17 -7.81 3.19
C ARG A 57 -5.09 -9.27 3.63
N LEU A 58 -4.50 -9.53 4.80
CA LEU A 58 -4.20 -10.89 5.26
C LEU A 58 -5.22 -11.51 6.24
N GLY A 59 -6.24 -10.77 6.69
CA GLY A 59 -7.04 -11.21 7.85
C GLY A 59 -8.50 -10.81 7.91
N LYS A 60 -9.21 -10.68 6.78
CA LYS A 60 -10.67 -10.55 6.87
C LYS A 60 -11.34 -11.92 6.93
N ASN A 61 -11.76 -12.31 8.14
CA ASN A 61 -12.78 -13.35 8.30
C ASN A 61 -14.07 -12.83 7.66
N LYS A 62 -14.54 -13.51 6.62
CA LYS A 62 -15.86 -13.23 6.07
C LYS A 62 -16.79 -14.36 6.49
N VAL A 63 -17.76 -14.04 7.32
CA VAL A 63 -18.86 -14.95 7.63
C VAL A 63 -19.88 -14.81 6.51
N PHE A 64 -20.23 -15.90 5.85
CA PHE A 64 -21.33 -15.91 4.89
C PHE A 64 -22.65 -16.04 5.63
N ALA A 65 -23.58 -15.12 5.35
CA ALA A 65 -24.92 -15.12 5.95
C ALA A 65 -25.66 -16.46 5.73
N ASP A 66 -25.38 -17.13 4.60
CA ASP A 66 -26.13 -18.31 4.17
C ASP A 66 -25.72 -19.61 4.87
N CYS A 67 -24.50 -19.71 5.41
CA CYS A 67 -24.04 -20.91 6.12
C CYS A 67 -23.46 -20.65 7.50
N GLY A 68 -23.29 -19.40 7.92
CA GLY A 68 -22.79 -19.04 9.25
C GLY A 68 -21.33 -19.42 9.53
N GLU A 69 -20.68 -20.14 8.61
CA GLU A 69 -19.29 -20.57 8.76
C GLU A 69 -18.33 -19.45 8.35
N PRO A 70 -17.36 -19.08 9.20
CA PRO A 70 -16.32 -18.14 8.83
C PRO A 70 -15.39 -18.79 7.81
N ILE A 71 -15.20 -18.15 6.65
CA ILE A 71 -14.09 -18.49 5.75
C ILE A 71 -12.95 -17.53 6.04
N LEU A 72 -11.79 -18.10 6.30
CA LEU A 72 -10.54 -17.37 6.40
C LEU A 72 -9.95 -17.27 4.97
N CYS A 73 -9.83 -16.05 4.43
CA CYS A 73 -9.33 -15.81 3.08
C CYS A 73 -8.22 -14.75 3.11
N LEU A 74 -7.28 -14.84 2.17
CA LEU A 74 -6.38 -13.73 1.84
C LEU A 74 -6.95 -12.96 0.65
N TYR A 75 -6.83 -11.64 0.69
CA TYR A 75 -7.30 -10.76 -0.38
C TYR A 75 -6.14 -9.94 -0.92
N LEU A 76 -6.03 -9.89 -2.24
CA LEU A 76 -5.20 -8.93 -2.94
C LEU A 76 -6.12 -8.14 -3.87
N ASP A 77 -6.33 -6.87 -3.57
CA ASP A 77 -7.15 -5.97 -4.37
C ASP A 77 -6.24 -5.12 -5.26
N ALA A 78 -6.65 -4.96 -6.52
CA ALA A 78 -5.95 -4.20 -7.55
C ALA A 78 -6.87 -3.13 -8.12
N ASN A 79 -6.68 -1.89 -7.69
CA ASN A 79 -7.43 -0.74 -8.17
C ASN A 79 -6.66 -0.06 -9.30
N PHE A 80 -7.28 0.19 -10.45
CA PHE A 80 -6.60 0.88 -11.55
C PHE A 80 -7.51 1.88 -12.24
N ARG A 81 -6.88 2.90 -12.81
CA ARG A 81 -7.59 3.89 -13.62
C ARG A 81 -7.79 3.34 -15.02
N GLU A 82 -9.05 3.22 -15.42
CA GLU A 82 -9.40 3.04 -16.82
C GLU A 82 -9.73 4.40 -17.43
N THR A 83 -9.08 4.72 -18.55
CA THR A 83 -9.42 5.89 -19.38
C THR A 83 -10.20 5.40 -20.59
N ARG A 84 -11.51 5.66 -20.61
CA ARG A 84 -12.36 5.45 -21.80
C ARG A 84 -12.87 6.80 -22.28
N GLY A 85 -12.26 7.33 -23.34
CA GLY A 85 -12.59 8.66 -23.85
C GLY A 85 -12.22 9.76 -22.85
N ALA A 86 -13.17 10.63 -22.53
CA ALA A 86 -12.98 11.75 -21.58
C ALA A 86 -13.23 11.37 -20.11
N MET A 87 -13.77 10.18 -19.81
CA MET A 87 -14.04 9.74 -18.44
C MET A 87 -12.90 8.89 -17.89
N THR A 88 -12.54 9.15 -16.63
CA THR A 88 -11.64 8.31 -15.84
C THR A 88 -12.44 7.66 -14.71
N ARG A 89 -12.47 6.33 -14.67
CA ARG A 89 -13.12 5.56 -13.61
C ARG A 89 -12.11 4.62 -12.97
N TRP A 90 -12.20 4.47 -11.65
CA TRP A 90 -11.49 3.42 -10.95
C TRP A 90 -12.22 2.09 -11.10
N ARG A 91 -11.49 1.05 -11.47
CA ARG A 91 -11.96 -0.33 -11.43
C ARG A 91 -11.17 -1.09 -10.39
N ILE A 92 -11.82 -2.08 -9.82
CA ILE A 92 -11.27 -2.95 -8.77
C ILE A 92 -11.28 -4.37 -9.33
N SER A 93 -10.12 -5.02 -9.30
CA SER A 93 -10.02 -6.47 -9.46
C SER A 93 -9.60 -7.06 -8.13
N SER A 94 -10.30 -8.10 -7.66
CA SER A 94 -10.00 -8.74 -6.37
C SER A 94 -9.55 -10.18 -6.59
N PHE A 95 -8.41 -10.54 -6.01
CA PHE A 95 -7.88 -11.91 -5.99
C PHE A 95 -8.12 -12.50 -4.60
N ILE A 96 -8.80 -13.63 -4.56
CA ILE A 96 -9.22 -14.30 -3.33
C ILE A 96 -8.51 -15.64 -3.25
N PHE A 97 -7.73 -15.84 -2.20
CA PHE A 97 -7.02 -17.09 -1.95
C PHE A 97 -7.82 -17.92 -0.96
N TRP A 98 -8.41 -19.00 -1.48
CA TRP A 98 -9.17 -19.97 -0.71
C TRP A 98 -8.29 -21.13 -0.30
N PHE A 99 -8.61 -21.76 0.81
CA PHE A 99 -8.00 -23.03 1.23
C PHE A 99 -9.03 -23.91 1.94
N GLU A 100 -8.69 -25.18 2.15
CA GLU A 100 -9.64 -26.18 2.65
C GLU A 100 -10.20 -25.83 4.03
N GLY A 101 -11.48 -26.18 4.25
CA GLY A 101 -12.19 -25.99 5.53
C GLY A 101 -13.26 -24.89 5.54
N GLY A 102 -13.42 -24.10 4.47
CA GLY A 102 -14.45 -23.07 4.36
C GLY A 102 -15.69 -23.47 3.54
N CYS A 103 -16.87 -23.05 3.99
CA CYS A 103 -18.14 -23.17 3.27
C CYS A 103 -18.08 -22.48 1.89
N LYS A 104 -18.42 -23.18 0.80
CA LYS A 104 -18.29 -22.65 -0.58
C LYS A 104 -19.49 -21.81 -1.06
N CYS A 105 -20.41 -21.44 -0.18
CA CYS A 105 -21.58 -20.66 -0.57
C CYS A 105 -21.19 -19.20 -0.91
N GLY A 106 -21.90 -18.56 -1.84
CA GLY A 106 -21.69 -17.14 -2.18
C GLY A 106 -20.75 -16.81 -3.35
N TYR A 107 -20.01 -17.77 -3.92
CA TYR A 107 -19.07 -17.49 -5.04
C TYR A 107 -19.20 -18.41 -6.26
N GLY A 108 -20.33 -19.10 -6.43
CA GLY A 108 -20.52 -20.11 -7.48
C GLY A 108 -20.22 -19.64 -8.92
N LEU A 109 -20.34 -18.34 -9.20
CA LEU A 109 -20.11 -17.75 -10.54
C LEU A 109 -18.73 -17.07 -10.68
N THR A 110 -17.90 -17.03 -9.64
CA THR A 110 -16.59 -16.38 -9.74
C THR A 110 -15.58 -17.29 -10.43
N PRO A 111 -14.85 -16.82 -11.46
CA PRO A 111 -13.85 -17.64 -12.14
C PRO A 111 -12.77 -18.15 -11.18
N LYS A 112 -12.41 -19.42 -11.34
CA LYS A 112 -11.40 -20.11 -10.54
C LYS A 112 -10.16 -20.33 -11.38
N ILE A 113 -9.00 -20.09 -10.78
CA ILE A 113 -7.68 -20.27 -11.38
C ILE A 113 -6.96 -21.33 -10.55
N GLU A 114 -6.33 -22.27 -11.24
CA GLU A 114 -5.48 -23.27 -10.60
C GLU A 114 -4.17 -22.64 -10.11
N PRO A 115 -3.70 -22.94 -8.89
CA PRO A 115 -2.46 -22.37 -8.35
C PRO A 115 -1.24 -22.59 -9.24
N GLY A 116 -1.16 -23.71 -9.95
CA GLY A 116 -0.03 -24.01 -10.85
C GLY A 116 0.15 -22.99 -11.97
N LEU A 117 -0.89 -22.20 -12.30
CA LEU A 117 -0.77 -21.10 -13.26
C LEU A 117 0.12 -19.96 -12.75
N LEU A 118 0.34 -19.86 -11.44
CA LEU A 118 1.26 -18.89 -10.84
C LEU A 118 2.73 -19.19 -11.18
N ASP A 119 3.04 -20.43 -11.57
CA ASP A 119 4.38 -20.81 -12.05
C ASP A 119 4.60 -20.47 -13.53
N HIS A 120 3.56 -19.97 -14.21
CA HIS A 120 3.57 -19.57 -15.62
C HIS A 120 3.12 -18.10 -15.79
N PRO A 121 3.93 -17.14 -15.32
CA PRO A 121 3.51 -15.76 -15.11
C PRO A 121 3.03 -15.03 -16.37
N SER A 122 3.71 -15.24 -17.50
CA SER A 122 3.32 -14.62 -18.79
C SER A 122 1.98 -15.16 -19.29
N PHE A 123 1.75 -16.48 -19.17
CA PHE A 123 0.49 -17.10 -19.57
C PHE A 123 -0.66 -16.62 -18.69
N LEU A 124 -0.47 -16.62 -17.37
CA LEU A 124 -1.44 -16.12 -16.40
C LEU A 124 -1.81 -14.66 -16.70
N TYR A 125 -0.81 -13.81 -16.94
CA TYR A 125 -1.02 -12.40 -17.23
C TYR A 125 -1.87 -12.21 -18.49
N ASP A 126 -1.47 -12.82 -19.59
CA ASP A 126 -2.10 -12.62 -20.89
C ASP A 126 -3.53 -13.20 -20.97
N ARG A 127 -3.77 -14.34 -20.31
CA ARG A 127 -5.05 -15.06 -20.40
C ARG A 127 -6.05 -14.68 -19.31
N HIS A 128 -5.59 -14.36 -18.11
CA HIS A 128 -6.48 -14.19 -16.96
C HIS A 128 -6.40 -12.78 -16.37
N LEU A 129 -5.19 -12.27 -16.10
CA LEU A 129 -5.06 -10.97 -15.42
C LEU A 129 -5.51 -9.81 -16.30
N LEU A 130 -5.12 -9.79 -17.59
CA LEU A 130 -5.55 -8.74 -18.51
C LEU A 130 -7.08 -8.66 -18.63
N GLU A 131 -7.75 -9.80 -18.74
CA GLU A 131 -9.22 -9.85 -18.80
C GLU A 131 -9.85 -9.44 -17.47
N ALA A 132 -9.30 -9.90 -16.34
CA ALA A 132 -9.76 -9.50 -15.02
C ALA A 132 -9.64 -7.99 -14.81
N PHE A 133 -8.58 -7.35 -15.32
CA PHE A 133 -8.43 -5.90 -15.32
C PHE A 133 -9.35 -5.22 -16.35
N ASP A 134 -9.62 -5.80 -17.52
CA ASP A 134 -10.54 -5.17 -18.47
C ASP A 134 -11.99 -5.16 -17.97
N THR A 135 -12.34 -6.16 -17.15
CA THR A 135 -13.68 -6.35 -16.62
C THR A 135 -13.85 -5.82 -15.19
N GLY A 136 -12.79 -5.69 -14.40
CA GLY A 136 -12.90 -5.46 -12.95
C GLY A 136 -13.40 -6.70 -12.22
N SER A 137 -13.06 -7.89 -12.72
CA SER A 137 -13.56 -9.16 -12.18
C SER A 137 -12.83 -9.58 -10.92
N ARG A 138 -13.49 -10.46 -10.16
CA ARG A 138 -12.90 -11.20 -9.05
C ARG A 138 -12.36 -12.53 -9.55
N LEU A 139 -11.25 -12.99 -9.00
CA LEU A 139 -10.63 -14.27 -9.31
C LEU A 139 -10.39 -15.06 -8.03
N ILE A 140 -10.71 -16.34 -8.05
CA ILE A 140 -10.50 -17.25 -6.92
C ILE A 140 -9.34 -18.18 -7.24
N ILE A 141 -8.39 -18.30 -6.31
CA ILE A 141 -7.29 -19.25 -6.38
C ILE A 141 -7.51 -20.27 -5.27
N ASN A 142 -7.70 -21.54 -5.65
CA ASN A 142 -7.97 -22.62 -4.69
C ASN A 142 -6.66 -23.24 -4.22
N ASN A 143 -6.39 -23.19 -2.92
CA ASN A 143 -5.18 -23.73 -2.31
C ASN A 143 -5.53 -24.94 -1.42
N GLY A 144 -4.56 -25.82 -1.17
CA GLY A 144 -4.76 -26.97 -0.28
C GLY A 144 -4.77 -26.54 1.19
N SER A 145 -3.87 -25.63 1.56
CA SER A 145 -3.70 -25.15 2.94
C SER A 145 -3.60 -23.62 3.03
N LEU A 146 -3.66 -23.10 4.26
CA LEU A 146 -3.36 -21.68 4.53
C LEU A 146 -1.93 -21.32 4.06
N ASP A 147 -0.97 -22.22 4.24
CA ASP A 147 0.42 -21.98 3.87
C ASP A 147 0.57 -21.88 2.35
N ASP A 148 -0.10 -22.76 1.61
CA ASP A 148 -0.17 -22.68 0.15
C ASP A 148 -0.83 -21.37 -0.29
N ALA A 149 -1.90 -20.93 0.38
CA ALA A 149 -2.57 -19.67 0.08
C ALA A 149 -1.65 -18.46 0.28
N ILE A 150 -0.88 -18.44 1.37
CA ILE A 150 0.11 -17.38 1.65
C ILE A 150 1.18 -17.37 0.55
N ILE A 151 1.77 -18.53 0.24
CA ILE A 151 2.82 -18.63 -0.78
C ILE A 151 2.30 -18.21 -2.16
N ASN A 152 1.12 -18.69 -2.55
CA ASN A 152 0.51 -18.37 -3.84
C ASN A 152 0.09 -16.90 -3.93
N CYS A 153 -0.29 -16.28 -2.81
CA CYS A 153 -0.50 -14.85 -2.73
C CYS A 153 0.79 -14.06 -2.94
N GLY A 154 1.89 -14.47 -2.30
CA GLY A 154 3.22 -13.91 -2.55
C GLY A 154 3.67 -14.06 -4.02
N LYS A 155 3.45 -15.23 -4.64
CA LYS A 155 3.72 -15.44 -6.06
C LYS A 155 2.93 -14.47 -6.94
N LEU A 156 1.62 -14.37 -6.75
CA LEU A 156 0.80 -13.45 -7.53
C LEU A 156 1.23 -12.00 -7.33
N PHE A 157 1.58 -11.62 -6.10
CA PHE A 157 2.10 -10.30 -5.79
C PHE A 157 3.36 -9.98 -6.61
N ASN A 158 4.35 -10.89 -6.64
CA ASN A 158 5.58 -10.72 -7.43
C ASN A 158 5.29 -10.61 -8.94
N ILE A 159 4.35 -11.40 -9.45
CA ILE A 159 3.89 -11.32 -10.84
C ILE A 159 3.33 -9.91 -11.11
N LEU A 160 2.44 -9.43 -10.26
CA LEU A 160 1.84 -8.11 -10.42
C LEU A 160 2.88 -6.99 -10.38
N MET A 161 3.86 -7.06 -9.49
CA MET A 161 4.96 -6.08 -9.47
C MET A 161 5.77 -6.08 -10.78
N LYS A 162 5.94 -7.25 -11.42
CA LYS A 162 6.65 -7.36 -12.72
C LYS A 162 5.86 -6.76 -13.89
N PHE A 163 4.54 -6.95 -13.92
CA PHE A 163 3.73 -6.60 -15.08
C PHE A 163 2.97 -5.26 -14.96
N CYS A 164 2.84 -4.71 -13.76
CA CYS A 164 2.04 -3.51 -13.51
C CYS A 164 2.91 -2.32 -13.08
N VAL A 165 2.51 -1.10 -13.49
CA VAL A 165 3.10 0.13 -12.93
C VAL A 165 2.34 0.44 -11.64
N VAL A 166 3.00 0.26 -10.50
CA VAL A 166 2.40 0.48 -9.19
C VAL A 166 2.63 1.91 -8.73
N ARG A 167 1.54 2.61 -8.43
CA ARG A 167 1.58 3.97 -7.84
C ARG A 167 1.44 3.94 -6.34
N ARG A 168 0.64 3.01 -5.81
CA ARG A 168 0.38 2.89 -4.37
C ARG A 168 0.32 1.41 -4.02
N LEU A 169 0.97 1.05 -2.92
CA LEU A 169 0.84 -0.25 -2.30
C LEU A 169 0.39 -0.04 -0.87
N GLU A 170 -0.74 -0.64 -0.50
CA GLU A 170 -1.25 -0.66 0.86
C GLU A 170 -1.17 -2.09 1.41
N LEU A 171 -0.61 -2.25 2.60
CA LEU A 171 -0.56 -3.49 3.35
C LEU A 171 -1.45 -3.34 4.57
N VAL A 172 -2.47 -4.18 4.68
CA VAL A 172 -3.42 -4.14 5.80
C VAL A 172 -3.34 -5.46 6.56
N LEU A 173 -2.85 -5.40 7.80
CA LEU A 173 -2.80 -6.53 8.71
C LEU A 173 -3.70 -6.27 9.91
N TYR A 174 -4.41 -7.32 10.34
CA TYR A 174 -5.25 -7.28 11.52
C TYR A 174 -4.64 -8.10 12.65
N ASN A 175 -5.16 -7.91 13.86
CA ASN A 175 -4.71 -8.42 15.17
C ASN A 175 -4.37 -9.92 15.31
N SER A 176 -4.55 -10.75 14.28
CA SER A 176 -4.24 -12.18 14.28
C SER A 176 -3.38 -12.62 13.09
N ASP A 177 -2.80 -11.68 12.35
CA ASP A 177 -2.11 -11.95 11.08
C ASP A 177 -0.60 -12.10 11.19
N ASP A 178 0.00 -11.91 12.38
CA ASP A 178 1.47 -11.91 12.56
C ASP A 178 2.13 -13.17 11.98
N HIS A 179 1.63 -14.35 12.36
CA HIS A 179 2.13 -15.62 11.84
C HIS A 179 1.94 -15.80 10.33
N LYS A 180 0.94 -15.14 9.72
CA LYS A 180 0.74 -15.16 8.26
C LYS A 180 1.71 -14.21 7.58
N TRP A 181 1.93 -13.05 8.19
CA TRP A 181 2.92 -12.10 7.74
C TRP A 181 4.31 -12.69 7.80
N ASP A 182 4.71 -13.36 8.89
CA ASP A 182 6.03 -13.98 9.01
C ASP A 182 6.32 -14.95 7.86
N LYS A 183 5.33 -15.77 7.49
CA LYS A 183 5.44 -16.67 6.34
C LYS A 183 5.52 -15.92 5.01
N MET A 184 4.67 -14.91 4.81
CA MET A 184 4.71 -14.08 3.61
C MET A 184 6.05 -13.33 3.48
N ASN A 185 6.55 -12.82 4.61
CA ASN A 185 7.78 -12.09 4.72
C ASN A 185 8.98 -13.00 4.45
N ALA A 186 8.99 -14.23 4.97
CA ALA A 186 9.97 -15.24 4.63
C ALA A 186 9.97 -15.53 3.11
N PHE A 187 8.79 -15.64 2.49
CA PHE A 187 8.68 -15.78 1.04
C PHE A 187 9.29 -14.57 0.30
N PHE A 188 8.96 -13.34 0.69
CA PHE A 188 9.52 -12.14 0.08
C PHE A 188 11.01 -11.97 0.34
N ASN A 189 11.55 -12.44 1.46
CA ASN A 189 12.98 -12.41 1.72
C ASN A 189 13.73 -13.38 0.79
N ALA A 190 13.14 -14.56 0.52
CA ALA A 190 13.69 -15.51 -0.45
C ALA A 190 13.45 -15.08 -1.91
N ASN A 191 12.38 -14.36 -2.18
CA ASN A 191 11.96 -13.92 -3.52
C ASN A 191 11.57 -12.43 -3.50
N PRO A 192 12.54 -11.51 -3.41
CA PRO A 192 12.26 -10.08 -3.27
C PRO A 192 11.40 -9.55 -4.42
N PRO A 193 10.27 -8.88 -4.15
CA PRO A 193 9.50 -8.22 -5.20
C PRO A 193 10.32 -7.07 -5.81
N ASP A 194 10.16 -6.80 -7.12
CA ASP A 194 10.66 -5.57 -7.75
C ASP A 194 9.75 -4.39 -7.35
N LEU A 195 9.83 -4.03 -6.07
CA LEU A 195 9.02 -2.97 -5.47
C LEU A 195 9.84 -1.68 -5.41
N ARG A 196 9.57 -0.76 -6.34
CA ARG A 196 10.26 0.55 -6.43
C ARG A 196 9.53 1.68 -5.70
N ILE A 197 8.50 1.33 -4.93
CA ILE A 197 7.69 2.29 -4.17
C ILE A 197 7.72 1.93 -2.69
N GLN A 198 7.53 2.95 -1.87
CA GLN A 198 7.37 2.76 -0.44
C GLN A 198 5.92 2.34 -0.14
N PRO A 199 5.70 1.25 0.62
CA PRO A 199 4.36 0.81 0.99
C PRO A 199 3.72 1.74 2.04
N TYR A 200 2.40 1.82 1.98
CA TYR A 200 1.54 2.30 3.04
C TYR A 200 1.15 1.09 3.88
N VAL A 201 1.28 1.19 5.18
CA VAL A 201 1.08 0.07 6.10
C VAL A 201 -0.03 0.44 7.07
N SER A 202 -0.94 -0.48 7.31
CA SER A 202 -2.06 -0.32 8.24
C SER A 202 -2.11 -1.60 9.08
N ILE A 203 -1.68 -1.52 10.33
CA ILE A 203 -1.45 -2.67 11.20
C ILE A 203 -2.06 -2.46 12.57
N ASP A 204 -2.23 -3.55 13.31
CA ASP A 204 -2.66 -3.48 14.69
C ASP A 204 -1.52 -3.08 15.63
N SER A 205 -1.83 -2.44 16.76
CA SER A 205 -0.84 -1.97 17.74
C SER A 205 -0.08 -3.12 18.42
N ALA A 206 -0.60 -4.34 18.36
CA ALA A 206 0.02 -5.53 18.94
C ALA A 206 1.20 -6.11 18.13
N ILE A 207 1.38 -5.72 16.86
CA ILE A 207 2.44 -6.27 16.00
C ILE A 207 3.82 -5.81 16.47
N ASN A 208 4.79 -6.74 16.54
CA ASN A 208 6.20 -6.37 16.75
C ASN A 208 6.76 -5.64 15.52
N LEU A 209 6.97 -4.33 15.63
CA LEU A 209 7.44 -3.52 14.50
C LEU A 209 8.90 -3.76 14.13
N ASP A 210 9.74 -4.18 15.08
CA ASP A 210 11.15 -4.44 14.83
C ASP A 210 11.29 -5.55 13.79
N ASP A 211 10.57 -6.65 14.03
CA ASP A 211 10.52 -7.82 13.17
C ASP A 211 9.75 -7.52 11.88
N PHE A 212 8.58 -6.89 11.98
CA PHE A 212 7.73 -6.56 10.83
C PHE A 212 8.48 -5.73 9.78
N LEU A 213 9.15 -4.66 10.21
CA LEU A 213 9.83 -3.71 9.32
C LEU A 213 11.17 -4.22 8.79
N THR A 214 11.65 -5.40 9.19
CA THR A 214 12.88 -6.00 8.62
C THR A 214 12.67 -6.65 7.26
N GLY A 215 11.42 -6.80 6.81
CA GLY A 215 11.09 -7.46 5.55
C GLY A 215 11.68 -6.79 4.31
N SER A 216 12.04 -7.59 3.31
CA SER A 216 12.61 -7.10 2.03
C SER A 216 11.70 -6.11 1.29
N ILE A 217 10.39 -6.23 1.50
CA ILE A 217 9.36 -5.29 1.03
C ILE A 217 9.56 -3.85 1.55
N PHE A 218 10.23 -3.66 2.69
CA PHE A 218 10.52 -2.35 3.28
C PHE A 218 11.94 -1.85 3.00
N SER A 219 12.70 -2.53 2.14
CA SER A 219 14.08 -2.16 1.79
C SER A 219 14.23 -0.74 1.25
N ASN A 220 13.19 -0.21 0.58
CA ASN A 220 13.14 1.16 0.08
C ASN A 220 12.52 2.16 1.08
N GLY A 221 12.30 1.76 2.32
CA GLY A 221 11.60 2.53 3.35
C GLY A 221 10.09 2.36 3.30
N LEU A 222 9.38 3.24 4.02
CA LEU A 222 7.95 3.14 4.25
C LEU A 222 7.30 4.51 4.04
N ALA A 223 6.18 4.54 3.32
CA ALA A 223 5.52 5.80 2.95
C ALA A 223 4.66 6.32 4.10
N GLU A 224 3.95 5.43 4.80
CA GLU A 224 3.02 5.76 5.87
C GLU A 224 2.73 4.51 6.71
N ILE A 225 2.56 4.67 8.04
CA ILE A 225 2.12 3.58 8.93
C ILE A 225 0.92 4.01 9.78
N ARG A 226 -0.18 3.28 9.67
CA ARG A 226 -1.36 3.45 10.51
C ARG A 226 -1.37 2.33 11.54
N LEU A 227 -1.53 2.70 12.80
CA LEU A 227 -1.59 1.77 13.92
C LEU A 227 -3.01 1.78 14.49
N TYR A 228 -3.74 0.69 14.34
CA TYR A 228 -5.06 0.52 14.94
C TYR A 228 -4.89 -0.04 16.35
N ASP A 229 -5.29 0.72 17.37
CA ASP A 229 -5.44 0.17 18.72
C ASP A 229 -6.86 -0.36 18.87
N LYS A 230 -7.00 -1.69 18.97
CA LYS A 230 -8.32 -2.27 19.28
C LYS A 230 -8.59 -2.29 20.77
N PHE A 231 -7.68 -2.73 21.63
CA PHE A 231 -7.88 -2.71 23.08
C PHE A 231 -6.55 -2.87 23.84
N GLY A 232 -5.90 -1.77 24.22
CA GLY A 232 -4.78 -1.80 25.17
C GLY A 232 -4.24 -0.42 25.54
N PRO A 233 -3.30 -0.29 26.50
CA PRO A 233 -2.43 0.87 26.55
C PRO A 233 -1.56 0.89 25.27
N VAL A 234 -1.43 2.06 24.64
CA VAL A 234 -0.55 2.29 23.49
C VAL A 234 0.83 1.72 23.80
N LEU A 235 1.20 0.61 23.14
CA LEU A 235 2.51 -0.01 23.34
C LEU A 235 3.56 0.97 22.80
N LEU A 236 4.43 1.45 23.68
CA LEU A 236 5.41 2.51 23.41
C LEU A 236 6.48 2.10 22.40
N ALA A 237 6.95 0.85 22.46
CA ALA A 237 8.09 0.35 21.70
C ALA A 237 7.92 0.40 20.15
N PRO A 238 6.76 -0.01 19.59
CA PRO A 238 6.43 0.17 18.17
C PRO A 238 6.74 1.56 17.61
N TYR A 239 6.25 2.60 18.27
CA TYR A 239 6.38 3.98 17.79
C TYR A 239 7.85 4.41 17.73
N HIS A 240 8.63 4.07 18.76
CA HIS A 240 10.05 4.41 18.84
C HIS A 240 10.86 3.88 17.65
N GLU A 241 10.63 2.64 17.20
CA GLU A 241 11.40 2.04 16.10
C GLU A 241 11.03 2.65 14.74
N VAL A 242 9.75 2.91 14.52
CA VAL A 242 9.29 3.60 13.30
C VAL A 242 9.95 4.97 13.17
N PHE A 243 10.07 5.70 14.29
CA PHE A 243 10.81 6.95 14.34
C PHE A 243 12.30 6.74 14.09
N ARG A 244 12.90 5.70 14.66
CA ARG A 244 14.30 5.35 14.46
C ARG A 244 14.64 5.07 12.99
N ARG A 245 13.83 4.30 12.26
CA ARG A 245 14.17 3.93 10.88
C ARG A 245 13.85 5.03 9.87
N ASN A 246 12.69 5.70 10.02
CA ASN A 246 12.25 6.71 9.05
C ASN A 246 12.95 8.07 9.20
N PHE A 247 13.50 8.40 10.38
CA PHE A 247 14.15 9.70 10.62
C PHE A 247 15.68 9.64 10.75
N TYR A 248 16.32 8.47 10.92
CA TYR A 248 17.76 8.40 11.18
C TYR A 248 18.59 7.89 10.00
N GLU A 249 18.03 7.08 9.10
CA GLU A 249 18.79 6.32 8.10
C GLU A 249 18.47 6.65 6.64
N VAL A 250 17.48 7.50 6.36
CA VAL A 250 17.06 7.82 4.97
C VAL A 250 17.50 9.24 4.57
N GLU A 251 18.24 9.39 3.46
CA GLU A 251 18.44 10.68 2.78
C GLU A 251 17.06 11.27 2.44
N HIS A 252 16.71 12.39 3.06
CA HIS A 252 15.36 12.91 3.01
C HIS A 252 15.01 13.48 1.62
N ASP A 253 14.08 12.80 0.92
CA ASP A 253 13.33 13.40 -0.17
C ASP A 253 12.31 14.40 0.41
N GLU A 254 12.14 15.57 -0.21
CA GLU A 254 11.56 16.74 0.45
C GLU A 254 10.07 16.62 0.85
N GLU A 255 9.34 15.58 0.41
CA GLU A 255 7.89 15.43 0.56
C GLU A 255 7.42 14.44 1.66
N CYS A 256 8.27 14.02 2.58
CA CYS A 256 7.86 13.08 3.64
C CYS A 256 6.81 13.67 4.61
N PHE A 257 5.66 13.01 4.70
CA PHE A 257 4.71 13.15 5.80
C PHE A 257 4.54 11.78 6.46
N PHE A 258 4.49 11.80 7.79
CA PHE A 258 4.32 10.61 8.60
C PHE A 258 3.04 10.79 9.42
N GLU A 259 2.14 9.83 9.37
CA GLU A 259 0.82 9.96 9.98
C GLU A 259 0.50 8.70 10.78
N ILE A 260 0.19 8.91 12.06
CA ILE A 260 -0.26 7.90 12.98
C ILE A 260 -1.72 8.24 13.31
N ALA A 261 -2.65 7.38 12.89
CA ALA A 261 -4.00 7.41 13.43
C ALA A 261 -3.97 6.84 14.87
N ILE A 262 -4.57 7.54 15.82
CA ILE A 262 -4.70 7.11 17.21
C ILE A 262 -6.20 7.07 17.52
N ASN A 263 -6.75 5.88 17.72
CA ASN A 263 -8.18 5.67 17.92
C ASN A 263 -8.69 6.11 19.33
N ARG A 264 -7.96 7.02 19.99
CA ARG A 264 -8.23 7.54 21.32
C ARG A 264 -7.75 8.97 21.43
N SER A 265 -8.46 9.74 22.26
CA SER A 265 -8.05 11.10 22.59
C SER A 265 -6.62 11.11 23.13
N PHE A 266 -5.69 11.76 22.40
CA PHE A 266 -4.29 11.85 22.81
C PHE A 266 -3.81 13.29 22.80
N LEU A 267 -3.06 13.65 23.85
CA LEU A 267 -2.43 14.97 23.91
C LEU A 267 -1.04 14.89 23.27
N ILE A 268 -0.74 15.81 22.36
CA ILE A 268 0.60 15.99 21.76
C ILE A 268 1.71 15.96 22.83
N LYS A 269 1.46 16.56 24.00
CA LYS A 269 2.42 16.58 25.11
C LYS A 269 2.79 15.16 25.57
N ASN A 270 1.83 14.24 25.60
CA ASN A 270 2.06 12.87 26.02
C ASN A 270 2.89 12.16 24.95
N PHE A 271 2.55 12.36 23.67
CA PHE A 271 3.34 11.84 22.56
C PHE A 271 4.80 12.34 22.59
N LEU A 272 5.05 13.63 22.85
CA LEU A 272 6.40 14.19 22.96
C LEU A 272 7.22 13.53 24.09
N THR A 273 6.58 13.03 25.16
CA THR A 273 7.29 12.26 26.19
C THR A 273 7.69 10.86 25.73
N LEU A 274 7.06 10.33 24.67
CA LEU A 274 7.39 9.06 24.03
C LEU A 274 8.49 9.20 22.97
N VAL A 275 9.10 10.38 22.84
CA VAL A 275 10.20 10.58 21.91
C VAL A 275 11.48 10.59 22.76
N PRO A 276 12.43 9.64 22.57
CA PRO A 276 13.59 9.57 23.46
C PRO A 276 14.41 10.84 23.33
N LYS A 277 14.88 11.35 24.48
CA LYS A 277 15.58 12.64 24.57
C LYS A 277 16.89 12.64 23.77
N GLU A 278 17.58 11.49 23.69
CA GLU A 278 18.81 11.36 22.90
C GLU A 278 18.54 11.26 21.40
N ALA A 279 17.41 10.65 21.05
CA ALA A 279 16.96 10.42 19.69
C ALA A 279 16.62 11.76 19.00
N TYR A 280 15.98 12.66 19.74
CA TYR A 280 15.51 13.90 19.17
C TYR A 280 15.91 15.09 20.03
N ARG A 281 16.79 15.94 19.48
CA ARG A 281 16.85 17.36 19.87
C ARG A 281 15.64 18.14 19.32
N LEU A 282 14.45 17.53 19.32
CA LEU A 282 13.20 18.20 18.98
C LEU A 282 12.90 19.18 20.10
N HIS A 283 13.43 20.38 19.99
CA HIS A 283 13.07 21.49 20.85
C HIS A 283 11.72 22.03 20.37
N PRO A 284 10.64 21.93 21.17
CA PRO A 284 9.40 22.59 20.86
C PRO A 284 9.67 24.08 20.76
N LYS A 285 9.54 24.65 19.56
CA LYS A 285 9.78 26.09 19.35
C LYS A 285 8.55 26.91 19.64
N ARG A 286 7.39 26.37 19.25
CA ARG A 286 6.07 26.99 19.40
C ARG A 286 5.00 25.93 19.27
N SER A 287 3.89 26.13 19.94
CA SER A 287 2.69 25.31 19.83
C SER A 287 1.47 26.20 19.71
N GLY A 288 0.41 25.71 19.09
CA GLY A 288 -0.83 26.45 18.94
C GLY A 288 -2.04 25.54 18.78
N ILE A 289 -3.21 26.16 18.93
CA ILE A 289 -4.50 25.59 18.54
C ILE A 289 -4.92 26.31 17.27
N MET A 290 -5.29 25.56 16.25
CA MET A 290 -5.81 26.09 15.00
C MET A 290 -7.23 25.56 14.82
N ASN A 291 -8.19 26.47 14.78
CA ASN A 291 -9.55 26.16 14.33
C ASN A 291 -9.50 26.10 12.81
N MET A 292 -9.89 24.95 12.26
CA MET A 292 -10.02 24.79 10.82
C MET A 292 -11.49 25.02 10.46
N ASP A 293 -11.73 25.91 9.49
CA ASP A 293 -13.05 26.17 8.95
C ASP A 293 -13.38 25.03 7.95
N PHE A 294 -13.75 23.87 8.47
CA PHE A 294 -14.37 22.78 7.71
C PHE A 294 -15.89 22.76 7.98
N ASP A 295 -16.64 21.96 7.23
CA ASP A 295 -18.07 21.72 7.49
C ASP A 295 -18.32 21.08 8.88
N GLU A 296 -17.27 20.53 9.51
CA GLU A 296 -17.26 20.04 10.88
C GLU A 296 -16.18 20.76 11.73
N PRO A 297 -16.48 21.13 12.99
CA PRO A 297 -15.53 21.83 13.84
C PRO A 297 -14.34 20.93 14.22
N GLN A 298 -13.17 21.24 13.68
CA GLN A 298 -11.92 20.53 13.99
C GLN A 298 -10.98 21.41 14.82
N ILE A 299 -10.46 20.83 15.90
CA ILE A 299 -9.42 21.41 16.73
C ILE A 299 -8.11 20.73 16.34
N MET A 300 -7.19 21.52 15.78
CA MET A 300 -5.85 21.07 15.48
C MET A 300 -4.87 21.65 16.50
N THR A 301 -4.28 20.80 17.31
CA THR A 301 -3.10 21.16 18.10
C THR A 301 -1.85 20.92 17.27
N TRP A 302 -0.81 21.74 17.42
CA TRP A 302 0.46 21.48 16.74
C TRP A 302 1.65 22.00 17.55
N ALA A 303 2.83 21.46 17.26
CA ALA A 303 4.12 21.89 17.77
C ALA A 303 5.17 21.89 16.65
N GLU A 304 5.92 22.99 16.48
CA GLU A 304 7.11 22.99 15.63
C GLU A 304 8.29 22.40 16.38
N MET A 305 9.03 21.54 15.69
CA MET A 305 10.17 20.80 16.19
C MET A 305 11.34 20.93 15.21
N THR A 306 12.58 20.74 15.69
CA THR A 306 13.79 20.75 14.84
C THR A 306 14.55 19.44 15.02
N ASP A 307 14.95 18.77 13.95
CA ASP A 307 15.74 17.53 14.01
C ASP A 307 17.24 17.80 14.28
N ARG A 308 18.03 16.72 14.41
CA ARG A 308 19.48 16.81 14.64
C ARG A 308 20.29 17.44 13.48
N PHE A 309 19.71 17.48 12.28
CA PHE A 309 20.28 18.04 11.07
C PHE A 309 19.80 19.48 10.80
N GLY A 310 18.98 20.05 11.68
CA GLY A 310 18.42 21.40 11.54
C GLY A 310 17.15 21.47 10.68
N GLY A 311 16.62 20.32 10.22
CA GLY A 311 15.33 20.24 9.53
C GLY A 311 14.19 20.63 10.47
N ARG A 312 13.20 21.37 9.95
CA ARG A 312 12.05 21.86 10.73
C ARG A 312 10.80 21.04 10.42
N TRP A 313 10.14 20.55 11.47
CA TRP A 313 9.00 19.65 11.38
C TRP A 313 7.82 20.21 12.18
N ALA A 314 6.60 19.96 11.73
CA ALA A 314 5.37 20.18 12.46
C ALA A 314 4.85 18.83 12.97
N LEU A 315 4.68 18.70 14.29
CA LEU A 315 3.88 17.67 14.93
C LEU A 315 2.47 18.20 15.11
N MET A 316 1.47 17.45 14.70
CA MET A 316 0.09 17.90 14.64
C MET A 316 -0.80 16.84 15.25
N GLY A 317 -1.70 17.23 16.14
CA GLY A 317 -2.78 16.41 16.68
C GLY A 317 -4.08 16.99 16.14
N MET A 318 -4.77 16.25 15.28
CA MET A 318 -6.06 16.63 14.72
C MET A 318 -7.14 15.80 15.39
N VAL A 319 -8.10 16.47 16.02
CA VAL A 319 -9.33 15.83 16.52
C VAL A 319 -10.40 16.02 15.45
N VAL A 320 -10.84 14.93 14.83
CA VAL A 320 -11.97 14.98 13.88
C VAL A 320 -13.25 14.54 14.59
N ARG A 321 -14.27 15.41 14.57
CA ARG A 321 -15.57 15.17 15.19
C ARG A 321 -16.65 14.96 14.12
N TYR A 322 -16.88 13.70 13.75
CA TYR A 322 -18.03 13.31 12.93
C TYR A 322 -19.24 13.01 13.83
N GLY A 323 -20.18 13.97 13.97
CA GLY A 323 -21.41 13.75 14.77
C GLY A 323 -21.17 13.35 16.24
N CYS A 324 -22.14 12.64 16.84
CA CYS A 324 -22.10 12.21 18.25
C CYS A 324 -21.26 10.93 18.50
N GLU A 325 -20.66 10.30 17.49
CA GLU A 325 -19.95 9.03 17.66
C GLU A 325 -18.58 9.02 16.95
N MET A 326 -17.54 8.85 17.78
CA MET A 326 -16.12 8.64 17.50
C MET A 326 -15.27 9.88 17.14
N GLU A 327 -14.50 10.34 18.14
CA GLU A 327 -13.34 11.22 17.98
C GLU A 327 -12.18 10.39 17.40
N ASN A 328 -11.89 10.56 16.11
CA ASN A 328 -10.65 10.03 15.54
C ASN A 328 -9.56 11.08 15.72
N ASP A 329 -8.57 10.77 16.55
CA ASP A 329 -7.41 11.63 16.75
C ASP A 329 -6.28 11.19 15.82
N PHE A 330 -5.79 12.09 14.98
CA PHE A 330 -4.65 11.82 14.10
C PHE A 330 -3.43 12.59 14.59
N LEU A 331 -2.33 11.87 14.81
CA LEU A 331 -1.02 12.48 14.95
C LEU A 331 -0.34 12.51 13.58
N ARG A 332 0.03 13.68 13.09
CA ARG A 332 0.78 13.83 11.86
C ARG A 332 2.08 14.61 12.08
N ILE A 333 3.16 14.12 11.50
CA ILE A 333 4.47 14.78 11.45
C ILE A 333 4.76 15.12 10.00
N CYS A 334 5.01 16.39 9.69
CA CYS A 334 5.37 16.80 8.34
C CYS A 334 6.45 17.87 8.35
N SER A 335 7.15 18.05 7.24
CA SER A 335 8.09 19.17 7.09
C SER A 335 7.36 20.51 7.18
N MET A 336 7.94 21.48 7.89
CA MET A 336 7.39 22.85 8.01
C MET A 336 7.23 23.55 6.65
N LYS A 337 7.93 23.09 5.60
CA LYS A 337 7.75 23.57 4.20
C LYS A 337 6.34 23.27 3.67
N TYR A 338 5.65 22.28 4.23
CA TYR A 338 4.31 21.85 3.85
C TYR A 338 3.24 22.23 4.88
N PHE A 339 3.65 22.82 6.00
CA PHE A 339 2.76 23.29 7.06
C PHE A 339 2.09 24.62 6.67
N THR A 340 1.09 24.57 5.79
CA THR A 340 0.23 25.72 5.46
C THR A 340 -1.24 25.34 5.55
N LYS A 341 -2.10 26.26 6.02
CA LYS A 341 -3.57 26.05 6.15
C LYS A 341 -4.16 25.44 4.88
N HIS A 342 -3.79 25.99 3.71
CA HIS A 342 -4.30 25.53 2.42
C HIS A 342 -3.82 24.11 2.02
N LYS A 343 -2.57 23.74 2.31
CA LYS A 343 -2.07 22.37 2.06
C LYS A 343 -2.72 21.37 3.02
N LEU A 344 -2.97 21.76 4.27
CA LEU A 344 -3.65 20.93 5.27
C LEU A 344 -5.11 20.67 4.87
N ILE A 345 -5.83 21.68 4.38
CA ILE A 345 -7.19 21.54 3.82
C ILE A 345 -7.20 20.60 2.61
N LYS A 346 -6.26 20.77 1.68
CA LYS A 346 -6.16 19.92 0.48
C LYS A 346 -5.85 18.45 0.83
N LEU A 347 -5.03 18.24 1.85
CA LEU A 347 -4.75 16.90 2.37
C LEU A 347 -6.00 16.27 2.97
N TYR A 348 -6.78 17.02 3.75
CA TYR A 348 -8.03 16.55 4.34
C TYR A 348 -9.06 16.11 3.29
N ASN A 349 -9.34 16.96 2.29
CA ASN A 349 -10.35 16.65 1.27
C ASN A 349 -10.00 15.42 0.40
N LYS A 350 -8.72 15.02 0.38
CA LYS A 350 -8.28 13.78 -0.28
C LYS A 350 -8.78 12.52 0.44
N PHE A 351 -9.12 12.62 1.74
CA PHE A 351 -9.64 11.50 2.53
C PHE A 351 -11.16 11.31 2.33
N ASP A 352 -11.95 12.38 2.37
CA ASP A 352 -13.42 12.27 2.14
C ASP A 352 -13.74 11.72 0.75
N SER A 353 -12.91 12.06 -0.25
CA SER A 353 -13.08 11.56 -1.62
C SER A 353 -12.66 10.11 -1.83
N ASP A 354 -11.87 9.52 -0.92
CA ASP A 354 -11.47 8.11 -1.00
C ASP A 354 -12.43 7.19 -0.22
N GLN A 355 -13.39 7.73 0.56
CA GLN A 355 -14.40 6.95 1.30
C GLN A 355 -15.82 7.01 0.71
N SER A 356 -16.10 7.88 -0.26
CA SER A 356 -17.47 8.19 -0.71
C SER A 356 -17.96 7.45 -1.98
N ASP A 357 -17.15 6.57 -2.58
CA ASP A 357 -17.58 5.78 -3.75
C ASP A 357 -17.78 4.30 -3.39
N SER A 358 -18.83 4.00 -2.63
CA SER A 358 -19.38 2.65 -2.53
C SER A 358 -20.91 2.70 -2.45
N ASP A 359 -21.52 2.82 -3.63
CA ASP A 359 -22.87 2.35 -3.94
C ASP A 359 -22.79 1.04 -4.74
#